data_AF-A0A7S4JJX5-F1
#
_entry.id   AF-A0A7S4JJX5-F1
#
_cell.length_a   1.000
_cell.length_b   1.000
_cell.length_c   1.000
_cell.angle_alpha   90.00
_cell.angle_beta   90.00
_cell.angle_gamma   90.00
#
_symmetry.space_group_name_H-M   'P 1'
#
loop_
_entity.id
_entity.type
_entity.pdbx_description
1 polymer ?
#
loop_
_entity_poly.entity_id
_entity_poly.type
_entity_poly.pdbx_seq_one_letter_code
_entity_poly.pdbx_strand_id
1 'polypeptide(L)'
;DLVVTASDAAVLAQDVYGPAYKLVSKPLVDLMYAQSNETGYGLATFNLTRLTPHDVAYGHLGATYGYQSIVAYVPGLELAISVGTNIERDHQDQPQDVFCSVYNTAKAVLSGAPIPTCTFTPGYYDAGCKCK
;
A
#
# COMPACT_ATOMS: atom_id res chain seq x y z
N ASP A 1 -11.31 -1.87 17.40
CA ASP A 1 -10.74 -1.13 16.25
C ASP A 1 -9.57 -0.27 16.68
N LEU A 2 -8.68 0.05 15.74
CA LEU A 2 -7.53 0.93 15.94
C LEU A 2 -7.85 2.29 15.32
N VAL A 3 -7.72 3.38 16.10
CA VAL A 3 -7.87 4.76 15.61
C VAL A 3 -6.51 5.43 15.60
N VAL A 4 -6.03 5.79 14.41
CA VAL A 4 -4.71 6.40 14.18
C VAL A 4 -4.79 7.42 13.06
N THR A 5 -3.80 8.31 12.99
CA THR A 5 -3.63 9.17 11.81
C THR A 5 -3.03 8.38 10.64
N ALA A 6 -3.24 8.85 9.41
CA ALA A 6 -2.60 8.24 8.24
C ALA A 6 -1.06 8.28 8.34
N SER A 7 -0.50 9.33 8.95
CA SER A 7 0.94 9.44 9.18
C SER A 7 1.44 8.34 10.12
N ASP A 8 0.74 8.11 11.24
CA ASP A 8 1.14 7.07 12.19
C ASP A 8 1.01 5.67 11.60
N ALA A 9 -0.02 5.43 10.77
CA ALA A 9 -0.17 4.17 10.04
C ALA A 9 0.97 3.93 9.03
N ALA A 10 1.42 4.97 8.33
CA ALA A 10 2.59 4.88 7.45
C ALA A 10 3.89 4.62 8.25
N VAL A 11 4.08 5.28 9.38
CA VAL A 11 5.22 5.03 10.29
C VAL A 11 5.19 3.59 10.81
N LEU A 12 4.02 3.08 11.19
CA LEU A 12 3.87 1.68 11.60
C LEU A 12 4.32 0.72 10.49
N ALA A 13 3.91 0.95 9.24
CA ALA A 13 4.36 0.14 8.11
C ALA A 13 5.88 0.22 7.92
N GLN A 14 6.48 1.41 8.02
CA GLN A 14 7.93 1.57 7.99
C GLN A 14 8.62 0.80 9.12
N ASP A 15 8.08 0.87 10.34
CA ASP A 15 8.67 0.24 11.52
C ASP A 15 8.52 -1.31 11.50
N VAL A 16 7.52 -1.83 10.79
CA VAL A 16 7.33 -3.28 10.54
C VAL A 16 8.22 -3.78 9.41
N TYR A 17 8.14 -3.14 8.24
CA TYR A 17 8.70 -3.65 6.98
C TYR A 17 10.05 -3.05 6.59
N GLY A 18 10.38 -1.89 7.15
CA GLY A 18 11.59 -1.16 6.84
C GLY A 18 12.86 -1.94 7.19
N PRO A 19 14.00 -1.58 6.59
CA PRO A 19 15.25 -2.33 6.73
C PRO A 19 15.78 -2.41 8.17
N ALA A 20 15.29 -1.54 9.06
CA ALA A 20 15.62 -1.56 10.48
C ALA A 20 14.92 -2.67 11.27
N TYR A 21 13.83 -3.27 10.74
CA TYR A 21 13.05 -4.32 11.40
C TYR A 21 12.71 -3.98 12.86
N LYS A 22 12.27 -2.74 13.09
CA LYS A 22 12.20 -2.14 14.44
C LYS A 22 11.16 -2.82 15.33
N LEU A 23 10.04 -3.25 14.76
CA LEU A 23 8.94 -3.88 15.50
C LEU A 23 8.81 -5.38 15.25
N VAL A 24 9.24 -5.86 14.09
CA VAL A 24 9.07 -7.25 13.66
C VAL A 24 10.37 -7.77 13.08
N SER A 25 10.80 -8.97 13.48
CA SER A 25 12.03 -9.57 13.00
C SER A 25 11.96 -9.91 11.51
N LYS A 26 13.10 -9.83 10.81
CA LYS A 26 13.19 -10.15 9.39
C LYS A 26 12.55 -11.50 9.00
N PRO A 27 12.75 -12.62 9.72
CA PRO A 27 12.12 -13.89 9.37
C PRO A 27 10.59 -13.85 9.36
N LEU A 28 9.97 -13.06 10.25
CA LEU A 28 8.53 -12.89 10.26
C LEU A 28 8.06 -12.01 9.10
N VAL A 29 8.78 -10.93 8.79
CA VAL A 29 8.52 -10.10 7.61
C VAL A 29 8.65 -10.92 6.31
N ASP A 30 9.64 -11.81 6.23
CA ASP A 30 9.81 -12.71 5.09
C ASP A 30 8.59 -13.63 4.91
N LEU A 31 7.97 -14.10 6.00
CA LEU A 31 6.71 -14.87 5.93
C LEU A 31 5.53 -14.03 5.45
N MET A 32 5.45 -12.76 5.87
CA MET A 32 4.44 -11.82 5.38
C MET A 32 4.55 -11.65 3.87
N TYR A 33 5.78 -11.49 3.34
CA TYR A 33 6.05 -11.32 1.92
C TYR A 33 5.86 -12.60 1.10
N ALA A 34 6.57 -13.68 1.45
CA ALA A 34 6.63 -14.90 0.65
C ALA A 34 5.24 -15.49 0.42
N GLN A 35 4.44 -15.62 1.49
CA GLN A 35 3.09 -16.14 1.37
C GLN A 35 2.19 -15.21 0.56
N SER A 36 2.32 -13.88 0.74
CA SER A 36 1.52 -12.93 -0.03
C SER A 36 1.83 -12.95 -1.53
N ASN A 37 3.07 -13.27 -1.92
CA ASN A 37 3.45 -13.43 -3.32
C ASN A 37 2.88 -14.70 -3.95
N GLU A 38 2.74 -15.77 -3.16
CA GLU A 38 2.22 -17.05 -3.63
C GLU A 38 0.69 -17.06 -3.72
N THR A 39 0.00 -16.47 -2.75
CA THR A 39 -1.46 -16.60 -2.60
C THR A 39 -2.23 -15.29 -2.82
N GLY A 40 -1.53 -14.17 -2.93
CA GLY A 40 -2.10 -12.83 -2.81
C GLY A 40 -2.29 -12.35 -1.37
N TYR A 41 -2.21 -13.24 -0.37
CA TYR A 41 -2.38 -12.92 1.06
C TYR A 41 -1.52 -13.81 1.98
N GLY A 42 -0.52 -13.21 2.63
CA GLY A 42 0.37 -13.87 3.58
C GLY A 42 -0.06 -13.67 5.04
N LEU A 43 0.92 -13.70 5.95
CA LEU A 43 0.70 -13.45 7.37
C LEU A 43 0.20 -12.01 7.60
N ALA A 44 -1.13 -11.83 7.59
CA ALA A 44 -1.82 -10.55 7.75
C ALA A 44 -1.37 -9.47 6.74
N THR A 45 -1.10 -9.85 5.49
CA THR A 45 -0.56 -8.93 4.47
C THR A 45 -1.01 -9.32 3.07
N PHE A 46 -1.54 -8.37 2.32
CA PHE A 46 -1.78 -8.50 0.89
C PHE A 46 -0.54 -8.15 0.07
N ASN A 47 -0.38 -8.83 -1.06
CA ASN A 47 0.43 -8.32 -2.16
C ASN A 47 -0.41 -7.28 -2.93
N LEU A 48 0.07 -6.03 -2.93
CA LEU A 48 -0.58 -4.86 -3.51
C LEU A 48 0.14 -4.35 -4.77
N THR A 49 1.05 -5.14 -5.35
CA THR A 49 1.89 -4.79 -6.53
C THR A 49 1.09 -4.28 -7.73
N ARG A 50 -0.17 -4.71 -7.87
CA ARG A 50 -1.09 -4.22 -8.92
C ARG A 50 -1.36 -2.71 -8.85
N LEU A 51 -1.14 -2.09 -7.69
CA LEU A 51 -1.28 -0.64 -7.46
C LEU A 51 0.02 0.13 -7.72
N THR A 52 1.15 -0.57 -7.85
CA THR A 52 2.49 0.01 -8.03
C THR A 52 3.15 -0.52 -9.30
N PRO A 53 2.92 0.11 -10.47
CA PRO A 53 3.49 -0.37 -11.71
C PRO A 53 5.02 -0.47 -11.64
N HIS A 54 5.54 -1.68 -11.86
CA HIS A 54 6.96 -2.05 -11.85
C HIS A 54 7.62 -2.19 -10.48
N ASP A 55 6.89 -2.07 -9.36
CA ASP A 55 7.46 -2.23 -8.02
C ASP A 55 6.57 -3.10 -7.16
N VAL A 56 7.19 -3.80 -6.21
CA VAL A 56 6.45 -4.66 -5.29
C VAL A 56 5.94 -3.84 -4.13
N ALA A 57 4.66 -4.01 -3.78
CA ALA A 57 4.04 -3.36 -2.63
C ALA A 57 3.33 -4.39 -1.74
N TYR A 58 3.44 -4.20 -0.43
CA TYR A 58 2.82 -5.06 0.58
C TYR A 58 2.08 -4.23 1.61
N GLY A 59 0.97 -4.74 2.12
CA GLY A 59 0.25 -4.06 3.20
C GLY A 59 -1.17 -4.57 3.37
N HIS A 60 -2.11 -3.68 3.68
CA HIS A 60 -3.49 -4.08 3.96
C HIS A 60 -4.52 -2.99 3.60
N LEU A 61 -5.74 -3.44 3.30
CA LEU A 61 -6.93 -2.60 3.12
C LEU A 61 -7.80 -2.63 4.39
N GLY A 62 -8.37 -1.50 4.78
CA GLY A 62 -9.30 -1.41 5.90
C GLY A 62 -10.69 -0.99 5.44
N ALA A 63 -11.74 -1.55 6.04
CA ALA A 63 -13.11 -1.10 5.88
C ALA A 63 -13.87 -1.32 7.19
N THR A 64 -14.38 -0.25 7.81
CA THR A 64 -15.18 -0.34 9.03
C THR A 64 -15.92 0.97 9.35
N TYR A 65 -17.17 0.87 9.83
CA TYR A 65 -17.97 1.95 10.43
C TYR A 65 -17.94 3.32 9.70
N GLY A 66 -18.06 3.34 8.38
CA GLY A 66 -18.06 4.57 7.58
C GLY A 66 -16.67 4.98 7.05
N TYR A 67 -15.64 4.15 7.26
CA TYR A 67 -14.26 4.45 6.88
C TYR A 67 -13.66 3.34 6.01
N GLN A 68 -12.82 3.76 5.07
CA GLN A 68 -11.97 2.86 4.29
C GLN A 68 -10.54 3.38 4.23
N SER A 69 -9.58 2.47 4.20
CA SER A 69 -8.16 2.81 4.22
C SER A 69 -7.30 1.83 3.45
N ILE A 70 -6.08 2.27 3.17
CA ILE A 70 -4.97 1.45 2.70
C ILE A 70 -3.72 1.85 3.47
N VAL A 71 -2.88 0.87 3.77
CA VAL A 71 -1.49 1.07 4.17
C VAL A 71 -0.65 0.13 3.32
N ALA A 72 0.44 0.65 2.74
CA ALA A 72 1.37 -0.17 1.99
C ALA A 72 2.82 0.31 2.14
N TYR A 73 3.74 -0.64 2.06
CA TYR A 73 5.17 -0.43 2.01
C TYR A 73 5.72 -0.93 0.68
N VAL A 74 6.61 -0.15 0.06
CA VAL A 74 7.28 -0.43 -1.21
C VAL A 74 8.78 -0.58 -0.93
N PRO A 75 9.30 -1.82 -0.78
CA PRO A 75 10.68 -2.05 -0.35
C PRO A 75 11.73 -1.43 -1.27
N GLY A 76 11.49 -1.44 -2.59
CA GLY A 76 12.43 -0.90 -3.58
C GLY A 76 12.66 0.61 -3.48
N LEU A 77 11.76 1.34 -2.81
CA LEU A 77 11.84 2.78 -2.60
C LEU A 77 11.96 3.16 -1.12
N GLU A 78 11.97 2.17 -0.21
CA GLU A 78 11.86 2.38 1.23
C GLU A 78 10.71 3.33 1.61
N LEU A 79 9.57 3.18 0.93
CA LEU A 79 8.45 4.11 0.98
C LEU A 79 7.22 3.46 1.62
N ALA A 80 6.74 4.05 2.71
CA ALA A 80 5.45 3.72 3.31
C ALA A 80 4.40 4.79 2.97
N ILE A 81 3.21 4.36 2.54
CA ILE A 81 2.09 5.25 2.25
C ILE A 81 0.86 4.70 2.97
N SER A 82 0.11 5.60 3.61
CA SER A 82 -1.24 5.28 4.08
C SER A 82 -2.22 6.34 3.64
N VAL A 83 -3.42 5.90 3.28
CA VAL A 83 -4.56 6.75 2.95
C VAL A 83 -5.74 6.27 3.78
N GLY A 84 -6.42 7.21 4.44
CA GLY A 84 -7.69 6.97 5.11
C GLY A 84 -8.75 7.89 4.55
N THR A 85 -9.98 7.39 4.44
CA THR A 85 -11.14 8.15 3.99
C THR A 85 -12.32 7.90 4.93
N ASN A 86 -13.17 8.91 5.09
CA ASN A 86 -14.46 8.80 5.78
C ASN A 86 -15.61 8.48 4.79
N ILE A 87 -15.27 7.74 3.74
CA ILE A 87 -16.21 7.28 2.71
C ILE A 87 -16.15 5.76 2.75
N GLU A 88 -17.29 5.13 3.05
CA GLU A 88 -17.44 3.68 2.95
C GLU A 88 -18.29 3.35 1.73
N ARG A 89 -17.80 2.41 0.93
CA ARG A 89 -18.51 1.81 -0.20
C ARG A 89 -18.36 0.29 -0.14
N ASP A 90 -19.03 -0.42 -1.04
CA ASP A 90 -18.90 -1.89 -1.13
C ASP A 90 -17.48 -2.36 -1.52
N HIS A 91 -16.67 -1.46 -2.09
CA HIS A 91 -15.29 -1.70 -2.50
C HIS A 91 -14.37 -0.57 -2.02
N GLN A 92 -13.12 -0.89 -1.67
CA GLN A 92 -12.12 0.11 -1.22
C GLN A 92 -11.43 0.83 -2.40
N ASP A 93 -12.18 1.23 -3.42
CA ASP A 93 -11.61 1.83 -4.65
C ASP A 93 -11.00 3.21 -4.40
N GLN A 94 -11.62 4.04 -3.54
CA GLN A 94 -11.21 5.43 -3.30
C GLN A 94 -9.83 5.53 -2.66
N PRO A 95 -9.51 4.80 -1.56
CA PRO A 95 -8.16 4.82 -1.01
C PRO A 95 -7.12 4.24 -1.99
N GLN A 96 -7.49 3.25 -2.81
CA GLN A 96 -6.59 2.66 -3.82
C GLN A 96 -6.28 3.63 -4.98
N ASP A 97 -7.26 4.41 -5.44
CA ASP A 97 -7.08 5.45 -6.46
C ASP A 97 -6.13 6.56 -5.96
N VAL A 98 -6.36 7.06 -4.75
CA VAL A 98 -5.47 8.05 -4.12
C VAL A 98 -4.07 7.47 -3.95
N PHE A 99 -3.94 6.22 -3.48
CA PHE A 99 -2.66 5.55 -3.37
C PHE A 99 -1.94 5.46 -4.72
N CYS A 100 -2.63 5.06 -5.80
CA CYS A 100 -2.09 5.00 -7.17
C CYS A 100 -1.49 6.36 -7.58
N SER A 101 -2.19 7.46 -7.33
CA SER A 101 -1.71 8.80 -7.66
C SER A 101 -0.51 9.25 -6.80
N VAL A 102 -0.58 9.04 -5.48
CA VAL A 102 0.47 9.45 -4.53
C VAL A 102 1.75 8.66 -4.76
N TYR A 103 1.63 7.34 -4.95
CA TYR A 103 2.77 6.45 -5.20
C TYR A 103 3.58 6.88 -6.41
N ASN A 104 2.91 7.05 -7.56
CA ASN A 104 3.61 7.37 -8.81
C ASN A 104 4.18 8.80 -8.78
N THR A 105 3.53 9.73 -8.09
CA THR A 105 4.09 11.07 -7.84
C THR A 105 5.35 10.99 -6.99
N ALA A 106 5.32 10.25 -5.88
CA ALA A 106 6.47 10.07 -5.00
C ALA A 106 7.64 9.41 -5.74
N LYS A 107 7.38 8.33 -6.50
CA LYS A 107 8.38 7.66 -7.32
C LYS A 107 9.02 8.60 -8.35
N ALA A 108 8.22 9.41 -9.05
CA ALA A 108 8.73 10.36 -10.03
C ALA A 108 9.65 11.40 -9.38
N VAL A 109 9.24 11.96 -8.24
CA VAL A 109 10.05 12.93 -7.48
C VAL A 109 11.36 12.30 -6.99
N LEU A 110 11.31 11.10 -6.39
CA LEU A 110 12.49 10.39 -5.88
C LEU A 110 13.49 10.00 -6.99
N SER A 111 13.00 9.75 -8.21
CA SER A 111 13.83 9.39 -9.37
C SER A 111 14.25 10.57 -10.25
N GLY A 112 13.80 11.79 -9.93
CA GLY A 112 14.06 12.97 -10.77
C GLY A 112 13.38 12.90 -12.14
N ALA A 113 12.31 12.11 -12.27
CA ALA A 113 11.53 11.95 -13.49
C ALA A 113 10.32 12.90 -13.51
N PRO A 114 9.75 13.20 -14.68
CA PRO A 114 8.47 13.91 -14.78
C PRO A 114 7.34 13.15 -14.07
N ILE A 115 6.43 13.88 -13.41
CA ILE A 115 5.26 13.28 -12.77
C ILE A 115 4.33 12.70 -13.85
N PRO A 116 4.03 11.39 -13.82
CA PRO A 116 3.22 10.75 -14.85
C PRO A 116 1.73 11.06 -14.66
N THR A 117 0.95 10.85 -15.72
CA THR A 117 -0.51 10.84 -15.59
C THR A 117 -0.97 9.39 -15.39
N CYS A 118 -1.62 9.13 -14.26
CA CYS A 118 -2.10 7.80 -13.91
C CYS A 118 -3.63 7.69 -14.01
N THR A 119 -4.10 6.51 -14.38
CA THR A 119 -5.52 6.14 -14.38
C THR A 119 -5.68 4.89 -13.51
N PHE A 120 -6.50 5.02 -12.48
CA PHE A 120 -6.94 3.89 -11.66
C PHE A 120 -8.11 3.17 -12.34
N THR A 121 -8.04 1.84 -12.39
CA THR A 121 -9.17 0.99 -12.80
C THR A 121 -9.71 0.28 -11.55
N PRO A 122 -10.98 0.48 -11.17
CA PRO A 122 -11.56 -0.18 -10.01
C PRO A 122 -11.76 -1.68 -10.26
N GLY A 123 -11.81 -2.46 -9.18
CA GLY A 123 -11.99 -3.91 -9.25
C GLY A 123 -11.81 -4.59 -7.90
N TYR A 124 -12.50 -5.71 -7.67
CA TYR A 124 -12.45 -6.40 -6.38
C TYR A 124 -11.06 -6.98 -6.10
N TYR A 125 -10.59 -7.87 -7.00
CA TYR A 125 -9.26 -8.45 -6.94
C TYR A 125 -8.31 -7.83 -7.98
N ASP A 126 -8.86 -7.17 -9.00
CA ASP A 126 -8.13 -6.69 -10.18
C ASP A 126 -7.98 -5.16 -10.23
N ALA A 127 -8.31 -4.44 -9.14
CA ALA A 127 -8.06 -3.01 -9.04
C ALA A 127 -6.59 -2.69 -9.33
N GLY A 128 -6.32 -1.70 -10.17
CA GLY A 128 -4.95 -1.46 -10.63
C GLY A 128 -4.69 -0.07 -11.15
N CYS A 129 -3.42 0.29 -11.18
CA CYS A 129 -2.93 1.59 -11.62
C CYS A 129 -2.21 1.46 -12.97
N LYS A 130 -2.50 2.35 -13.93
CA LYS A 130 -1.76 2.45 -15.20
C LYS A 130 -1.31 3.89 -15.42
N CYS A 131 -0.04 4.10 -15.71
CA CYS A 131 0.54 5.43 -15.87
C CYS A 131 1.22 5.60 -17.24
N LYS A 132 1.26 6.84 -17.73
CA LYS A 132 1.95 7.27 -18.94
C LYS A 132 2.87 8.44 -18.66
#